data_AF-A0AAD5AFR6-F1
#
_entry.id   AF-A0AAD5AFR6-F1
#
_cell.length_a   1.000
_cell.length_b   1.000
_cell.length_c   1.000
_cell.angle_alpha   90.00
_cell.angle_beta   90.00
_cell.angle_gamma   90.00
#
_symmetry.space_group_name_H-M   'P 1'
#
loop_
_entity.id
_entity.type
_entity.pdbx_description
1 polymer ?
#
loop_
_entity_poly.entity_id
_entity_poly.type
_entity_poly.pdbx_seq_one_letter_code
_entity_poly.pdbx_strand_id
1 'polypeptide(L)'
;LDRPKNVSISLSGEIVEGSSVTLTCSSDANPPVETYTWFKGRTSVGRGKTFTISKVSSKHSGEYKCMCSNKVGHQNSTSVTLNVLYPPKNVSISPSAEKVEGSSVNLTCSSDSNPPVENYTWFKK
;
A
#
# COMPACT_ATOMS: atom_id res chain seq x y z
N LEU A 1 -35.33 -9.70 2.18
CA LEU A 1 -34.43 -9.62 1.00
C LEU A 1 -33.74 -8.29 1.14
N ASP A 2 -32.48 -8.33 1.50
CA ASP A 2 -31.73 -7.19 1.98
C ASP A 2 -30.47 -7.04 1.11
N ARG A 3 -30.09 -5.79 0.87
CA ARG A 3 -28.76 -5.49 0.35
C ARG A 3 -27.68 -5.93 1.36
N PRO A 4 -26.43 -6.15 0.94
CA PRO A 4 -25.35 -6.53 1.83
C PRO A 4 -25.17 -5.51 2.98
N LYS A 5 -24.88 -5.99 4.18
CA LYS A 5 -24.62 -5.20 5.40
C LYS A 5 -23.29 -5.65 6.02
N ASN A 6 -22.78 -4.85 6.97
CA ASN A 6 -21.55 -5.17 7.73
C ASN A 6 -20.33 -5.49 6.83
N VAL A 7 -20.20 -4.75 5.73
CA VAL A 7 -19.13 -5.01 4.75
C VAL A 7 -17.79 -4.58 5.34
N SER A 8 -16.88 -5.53 5.46
CA SER A 8 -15.55 -5.34 6.05
C SER A 8 -14.46 -5.96 5.19
N ILE A 9 -13.24 -5.43 5.33
CA ILE A 9 -12.03 -5.94 4.67
C ILE A 9 -11.09 -6.47 5.75
N SER A 10 -10.61 -7.70 5.57
CA SER A 10 -9.52 -8.28 6.35
C SER A 10 -8.28 -8.48 5.49
N LEU A 11 -7.12 -8.11 6.01
CA LEU A 11 -5.81 -8.31 5.38
C LEU A 11 -5.16 -9.58 5.92
N SER A 12 -4.42 -10.28 5.06
CA SER A 12 -3.58 -11.42 5.44
C SER A 12 -2.28 -11.41 4.64
N GLY A 13 -1.18 -11.77 5.31
CA GLY A 13 0.17 -11.69 4.76
C GLY A 13 0.96 -10.46 5.23
N GLU A 14 2.21 -10.39 4.83
CA GLU A 14 3.13 -9.31 5.21
C GLU A 14 3.02 -8.14 4.24
N ILE A 15 2.88 -6.91 4.76
CA ILE A 15 2.75 -5.69 3.97
C ILE A 15 4.13 -5.07 3.72
N VAL A 16 5.05 -5.90 3.24
CA VAL A 16 6.42 -5.55 2.90
C VAL A 16 6.61 -5.73 1.40
N GLU A 17 7.41 -4.86 0.80
CA GLU A 17 7.72 -4.95 -0.62
C GLU A 17 8.37 -6.29 -1.00
N GLY A 18 7.89 -6.88 -2.09
CA GLY A 18 8.30 -8.21 -2.56
C GLY A 18 7.47 -9.35 -1.98
N SER A 19 6.79 -9.15 -0.85
CA SER A 19 5.88 -10.13 -0.24
C SER A 19 4.53 -10.18 -0.96
N SER A 20 3.70 -11.15 -0.57
CA SER A 20 2.33 -11.33 -1.07
C SER A 20 1.31 -11.00 0.01
N VAL A 21 0.33 -10.15 -0.32
CA VAL A 21 -0.78 -9.77 0.57
C VAL A 21 -2.13 -10.10 -0.07
N THR A 22 -3.06 -10.61 0.74
CA THR A 22 -4.43 -10.93 0.31
C THR A 22 -5.43 -10.13 1.13
N LEU A 23 -6.26 -9.36 0.43
CA LEU A 23 -7.41 -8.65 0.98
C LEU A 23 -8.66 -9.52 0.78
N THR A 24 -9.43 -9.74 1.84
CA THR A 24 -10.67 -10.51 1.79
C THR A 24 -11.83 -9.62 2.18
N CYS A 25 -12.90 -9.64 1.38
CA CYS A 25 -14.11 -8.89 1.63
C CYS A 25 -15.20 -9.80 2.19
N SER A 26 -15.78 -9.38 3.32
CA SER A 26 -16.81 -10.12 4.05
C SER A 26 -18.03 -9.24 4.26
N SER A 27 -19.23 -9.82 4.16
CA SER A 27 -20.49 -9.11 4.35
C SER A 27 -21.63 -10.05 4.71
N ASP A 28 -22.62 -9.51 5.40
CA ASP A 28 -23.86 -10.19 5.73
C ASP A 28 -24.91 -9.87 4.66
N ALA A 29 -25.22 -10.83 3.79
CA ALA A 29 -26.11 -10.62 2.65
C ALA A 29 -27.15 -11.74 2.51
N ASN A 30 -28.42 -11.36 2.37
CA ASN A 30 -29.51 -12.28 2.04
C ASN A 30 -30.42 -11.64 0.98
N PRO A 31 -30.25 -11.96 -0.31
CA PRO A 31 -29.60 -13.15 -0.85
C PRO A 31 -28.06 -12.99 -0.90
N PRO A 32 -27.32 -14.09 -1.16
CA PRO A 32 -25.86 -14.06 -1.25
C PRO A 32 -25.35 -13.01 -2.22
N VAL A 33 -24.14 -12.51 -1.95
CA VAL A 33 -23.46 -11.57 -2.84
C VAL A 33 -23.16 -12.24 -4.17
N GLU A 34 -23.52 -11.56 -5.26
CA GLU A 34 -23.29 -12.04 -6.63
C GLU A 34 -21.98 -11.45 -7.20
N THR A 35 -21.66 -10.21 -6.82
CA THR A 35 -20.45 -9.53 -7.32
C THR A 35 -19.70 -8.80 -6.20
N TYR A 36 -18.38 -8.94 -6.24
CA TYR A 36 -17.43 -8.21 -5.41
C TYR A 36 -16.54 -7.38 -6.33
N THR A 37 -16.39 -6.09 -6.04
CA THR A 37 -15.52 -5.18 -6.79
C THR A 37 -14.57 -4.48 -5.84
N TRP A 38 -13.28 -4.53 -6.14
CA TRP A 38 -12.23 -3.88 -5.38
C TRP A 38 -11.85 -2.55 -5.99
N PHE A 39 -11.71 -1.54 -5.15
CA PHE A 39 -11.32 -0.19 -5.52
C PHE A 39 -10.06 0.21 -4.78
N LYS A 40 -9.13 0.86 -5.48
CA LYS A 40 -8.02 1.61 -4.90
C LYS A 40 -8.30 3.09 -5.13
N GLY A 41 -8.61 3.84 -4.08
CA GLY A 41 -9.16 5.18 -4.19
C GLY A 41 -10.48 5.17 -4.97
N ARG A 42 -10.47 5.73 -6.19
CA ARG A 42 -11.65 5.78 -7.09
C ARG A 42 -11.59 4.76 -8.25
N THR A 43 -10.47 4.06 -8.41
CA THR A 43 -10.23 3.17 -9.56
C THR A 43 -10.55 1.73 -9.20
N SER A 44 -11.32 1.04 -10.03
CA SER A 44 -11.54 -0.40 -9.87
C SER A 44 -10.27 -1.18 -10.22
N VAL A 45 -9.78 -1.99 -9.29
CA VAL A 45 -8.53 -2.76 -9.42
C VAL A 45 -8.73 -4.26 -9.55
N GLY A 46 -9.93 -4.76 -9.25
CA GLY A 46 -10.20 -6.20 -9.34
C GLY A 46 -11.62 -6.58 -8.98
N ARG A 47 -11.92 -7.86 -9.14
CA ARG A 47 -13.20 -8.49 -8.79
C ARG A 47 -12.96 -9.80 -8.04
N GLY A 48 -13.98 -10.25 -7.32
CA GLY A 48 -13.96 -11.49 -6.53
C GLY A 48 -13.88 -11.23 -5.03
N LYS A 49 -14.22 -12.24 -4.23
CA LYS A 49 -14.27 -12.12 -2.76
C LYS A 49 -12.90 -11.77 -2.16
N THR A 50 -11.83 -12.20 -2.82
CA THR A 50 -10.44 -11.97 -2.43
C THR A 50 -9.69 -11.21 -3.51
N PHE A 51 -8.81 -10.30 -3.12
CA PHE A 51 -7.88 -9.59 -4.00
C PHE A 51 -6.45 -9.82 -3.51
N THR A 52 -5.65 -10.48 -4.34
CA THR A 52 -4.28 -10.87 -3.99
C THR A 52 -3.28 -10.05 -4.79
N ILE A 53 -2.27 -9.50 -4.10
CA ILE A 53 -1.14 -8.81 -4.70
C ILE A 53 0.10 -9.67 -4.41
N SER A 54 0.54 -10.44 -5.40
CA SER A 54 1.61 -11.44 -5.20
C SER A 54 3.01 -10.85 -5.05
N LYS A 55 3.24 -9.65 -5.60
CA LYS A 55 4.51 -8.93 -5.52
C LYS A 55 4.24 -7.48 -5.15
N VAL A 56 4.09 -7.26 -3.86
CA VAL A 56 3.81 -5.93 -3.29
C VAL A 56 4.96 -4.97 -3.61
N SER A 57 4.62 -3.70 -3.80
CA SER A 57 5.56 -2.62 -4.11
C SER A 57 5.03 -1.31 -3.54
N SER A 58 5.88 -0.29 -3.40
CA SER A 58 5.46 1.03 -2.88
C SER A 58 4.29 1.64 -3.65
N LYS A 59 4.13 1.32 -4.93
CA LYS A 59 3.00 1.75 -5.77
C LYS A 59 1.66 1.13 -5.37
N HIS A 60 1.66 0.03 -4.63
CA HIS A 60 0.44 -0.60 -4.12
C HIS A 60 -0.07 0.09 -2.86
N SER A 61 0.73 0.93 -2.18
CA SER A 61 0.24 1.70 -1.03
C SER A 61 -0.96 2.56 -1.39
N GLY A 62 -1.90 2.67 -0.47
CA GLY A 62 -3.08 3.52 -0.61
C GLY A 62 -4.34 2.95 0.05
N GLU A 63 -5.45 3.64 -0.16
CA GLU A 63 -6.76 3.29 0.40
C GLU A 63 -7.49 2.29 -0.49
N TYR A 64 -7.92 1.17 0.09
CA TYR A 64 -8.69 0.13 -0.58
C TYR A 64 -10.11 0.05 -0.03
N LYS A 65 -11.08 -0.15 -0.93
CA LYS A 65 -12.49 -0.41 -0.60
C LYS A 65 -13.01 -1.59 -1.39
N CYS A 66 -13.99 -2.29 -0.83
CA CYS A 66 -14.71 -3.35 -1.49
C CYS A 66 -16.19 -2.95 -1.62
N MET A 67 -16.77 -3.19 -2.79
CA MET A 67 -18.21 -3.09 -3.01
C MET A 67 -18.78 -4.49 -3.21
N CYS A 68 -19.74 -4.87 -2.38
CA CYS A 68 -20.54 -6.09 -2.54
C CYS A 68 -21.88 -5.74 -3.17
N SER A 69 -22.35 -6.51 -4.15
CA SER A 69 -23.69 -6.36 -4.73
C SER A 69 -24.42 -7.70 -4.81
N ASN A 70 -25.72 -7.66 -4.52
CA ASN A 70 -26.67 -8.74 -4.76
C ASN A 70 -27.87 -8.21 -5.57
N LYS A 71 -28.85 -9.07 -5.87
CA LYS A 71 -30.06 -8.67 -6.62
C LYS A 71 -30.91 -7.56 -5.98
N VAL A 72 -30.71 -7.24 -4.70
CA VAL A 72 -31.45 -6.19 -3.97
C VAL A 72 -30.71 -4.86 -4.05
N GLY A 73 -29.39 -4.88 -4.05
CA GLY A 73 -28.56 -3.69 -4.16
C GLY A 73 -27.11 -3.94 -3.76
N HIS A 74 -26.38 -2.85 -3.51
CA HIS A 74 -24.96 -2.88 -3.18
C HIS A 74 -24.64 -2.12 -1.90
N GLN A 75 -23.49 -2.44 -1.31
CA GLN A 75 -22.94 -1.77 -0.15
C GLN A 75 -21.40 -1.76 -0.22
N ASN A 76 -20.82 -0.63 0.13
CA ASN A 76 -19.37 -0.46 0.23
C ASN A 76 -18.88 -0.77 1.64
N SER A 77 -17.67 -1.32 1.72
CA SER A 77 -16.92 -1.47 2.97
C SER A 77 -16.43 -0.13 3.50
N THR A 78 -16.05 -0.13 4.77
CA THR A 78 -15.09 0.86 5.26
C THR A 78 -13.77 0.74 4.50
N SER A 79 -13.05 1.84 4.44
CA SER A 79 -11.76 1.90 3.80
C SER A 79 -10.66 1.30 4.66
N VAL A 80 -9.73 0.61 4.02
CA VAL A 80 -8.51 0.10 4.67
C VAL A 80 -7.29 0.63 3.95
N THR A 81 -6.35 1.17 4.69
CA THR A 81 -5.08 1.67 4.15
C THR A 81 -4.06 0.54 4.09
N LEU A 82 -3.57 0.25 2.90
CA LEU A 82 -2.42 -0.62 2.69
C LEU A 82 -1.15 0.25 2.77
N ASN A 83 -0.35 0.09 3.83
CA ASN A 83 0.92 0.80 4.00
C ASN A 83 2.09 -0.15 3.73
N VAL A 84 2.67 -0.09 2.53
CA VAL A 84 3.78 -0.95 2.13
C VAL A 84 5.09 -0.46 2.71
N LEU A 85 5.74 -1.32 3.49
CA LEU A 85 7.07 -1.08 4.04
C LEU A 85 8.15 -1.51 3.06
N TYR A 86 9.20 -0.71 2.93
CA TYR A 86 10.32 -0.99 2.03
C TYR A 86 11.63 -0.37 2.55
N PRO A 87 12.77 -1.04 2.32
CA PRO A 87 14.07 -0.54 2.75
C PRO A 87 14.51 0.71 1.96
N PRO A 88 15.53 1.45 2.43
CA PRO A 88 16.02 2.64 1.75
C PRO A 88 16.50 2.38 0.32
N LYS A 89 16.06 3.24 -0.60
CA LYS A 89 16.37 3.22 -2.03
C LYS A 89 16.79 4.60 -2.50
N ASN A 90 17.34 4.68 -3.71
CA ASN A 90 17.77 5.95 -4.32
C ASN A 90 18.69 6.77 -3.41
N VAL A 91 19.63 6.08 -2.73
CA VAL A 91 20.59 6.72 -1.83
C VAL A 91 21.46 7.68 -2.64
N SER A 92 21.52 8.94 -2.20
CA SER A 92 22.28 10.00 -2.87
C SER A 92 22.98 10.89 -1.85
N ILE A 93 24.12 11.45 -2.25
CA ILE A 93 24.89 12.39 -1.44
C ILE A 93 24.94 13.73 -2.17
N SER A 94 24.65 14.81 -1.47
CA SER A 94 24.69 16.18 -2.00
C SER A 94 25.47 17.10 -1.06
N PRO A 95 26.29 18.05 -1.57
CA PRO A 95 26.61 18.30 -2.97
C PRO A 95 27.69 17.36 -3.53
N SER A 96 27.58 17.04 -4.82
CA SER A 96 28.48 16.13 -5.57
C SER A 96 29.62 16.83 -6.32
N ALA A 97 29.72 18.16 -6.27
CA ALA A 97 30.63 18.95 -7.11
C ALA A 97 31.89 19.46 -6.41
N GLU A 98 32.91 19.74 -7.22
CA GLU A 98 34.26 20.16 -6.89
C GLU A 98 34.31 21.31 -5.88
N LYS A 99 35.22 21.15 -4.92
CA LYS A 99 35.40 22.08 -3.81
C LYS A 99 36.74 22.77 -3.94
N VAL A 100 36.74 24.07 -3.69
CA VAL A 100 37.97 24.84 -3.51
C VAL A 100 38.67 24.31 -2.26
N GLU A 101 39.97 24.02 -2.40
CA GLU A 101 40.82 23.59 -1.30
C GLU A 101 40.76 24.64 -0.16
N GLY A 102 40.48 24.17 1.06
CA GLY A 102 40.29 25.05 2.24
C GLY A 102 38.84 25.41 2.60
N SER A 103 37.84 24.98 1.82
CA SER A 103 36.42 25.19 2.16
C SER A 103 35.84 24.11 3.07
N SER A 104 35.04 24.51 4.08
CA SER A 104 34.25 23.58 4.91
C SER A 104 32.96 23.22 4.18
N VAL A 105 32.57 21.95 4.26
CA VAL A 105 31.50 21.42 3.42
C VAL A 105 30.59 20.49 4.17
N ASN A 106 29.29 20.71 3.97
CA ASN A 106 28.25 19.88 4.55
C ASN A 106 27.82 18.84 3.50
N LEU A 107 27.91 17.56 3.84
CA LEU A 107 27.43 16.47 3.00
C LEU A 107 26.12 15.96 3.58
N THR A 108 25.09 15.94 2.75
CA THR A 108 23.77 15.42 3.10
C THR A 108 23.56 14.10 2.38
N CYS A 109 23.22 13.06 3.13
CA CYS A 109 22.81 11.75 2.59
C CYS A 109 21.28 11.67 2.61
N SER A 110 20.67 11.34 1.47
CA SER A 110 19.22 11.26 1.30
C SER A 110 18.83 9.92 0.69
N SER A 111 17.70 9.36 1.09
CA SER A 111 17.15 8.11 0.55
C SER A 111 15.62 8.07 0.66
N ASP A 112 14.98 7.27 -0.19
CA ASP A 112 13.55 6.99 -0.18
C ASP A 112 13.29 5.67 0.57
N SER A 113 12.54 5.72 1.67
CA SER A 113 12.28 4.58 2.57
C SER A 113 10.93 4.72 3.25
N ASN A 114 10.33 3.58 3.63
CA ASN A 114 9.17 3.55 4.50
C ASN A 114 9.30 2.40 5.52
N PRO A 115 9.48 2.67 6.83
CA PRO A 115 9.51 4.01 7.46
C PRO A 115 10.76 4.83 7.09
N PRO A 116 10.79 6.15 7.42
CA PRO A 116 11.97 6.99 7.20
C PRO A 116 13.24 6.44 7.86
N VAL A 117 14.40 6.67 7.24
CA VAL A 117 15.69 6.23 7.76
C VAL A 117 16.03 6.93 9.08
N GLU A 118 16.39 6.13 10.08
CA GLU A 118 16.78 6.62 11.41
C GLU A 118 18.29 6.77 11.60
N ASN A 119 19.12 5.98 10.88
CA ASN A 119 20.56 5.91 11.09
C ASN A 119 21.35 6.16 9.80
N TYR A 120 22.36 7.02 9.88
CA TYR A 120 23.30 7.32 8.80
C TYR A 120 24.73 7.02 9.25
N THR A 121 25.51 6.34 8.41
CA THR A 121 26.93 6.07 8.66
C THR A 121 27.76 6.58 7.48
N TRP A 122 28.79 7.37 7.78
CA TRP A 122 29.67 7.98 6.80
C TRP A 122 31.03 7.29 6.79
N PHE A 123 31.52 6.96 5.60
CA PHE A 123 32.84 6.37 5.41
C PHE A 123 33.67 7.28 4.52
N LYS A 124 34.92 7.53 4.92
CA LYS A 124 35.93 8.20 4.11
C LYS A 124 36.97 7.15 3.71
N LYS A 125 37.26 7.05 2.41
CA LYS A 125 38.33 6.22 1.88
C LYS A 125 39.63 7.02 1.81
#